data_AF-R7EX34-F1
#
_entry.id   AF-R7EX34-F1
#
_cell.length_a   1.000
_cell.length_b   1.000
_cell.length_c   1.000
_cell.angle_alpha   90.00
_cell.angle_beta   90.00
_cell.angle_gamma   90.00
#
_symmetry.space_group_name_H-M   'P 1'
#
loop_
_entity.id
_entity.type
_entity.pdbx_description
1 polymer ?
#
loop_
_entity_poly.entity_id
_entity_poly.type
_entity_poly.pdbx_seq_one_letter_code
_entity_poly.pdbx_strand_id
1 'polypeptide(L)'
;MKSAPMAWAAMLLIAIVLVCTFSLRPAWWAFIDIFFFFMMAFCHAVACTAARMGNVAKQLDLVALVCGILGIVALLAEGIAYFCLFS
;
A
#
# COMPACT_ATOMS: atom_id res chain seq x y z
N MET A 1 -9.28 -19.11 -0.55
CA MET A 1 -8.39 -19.33 -1.72
C MET A 1 -7.42 -18.16 -1.77
N LYS A 2 -6.11 -18.37 -1.54
CA LYS A 2 -5.09 -17.32 -1.78
C LYS A 2 -4.96 -17.16 -3.30
N SER A 3 -5.76 -16.27 -3.89
CA SER A 3 -5.73 -15.99 -5.32
C SER A 3 -4.59 -15.02 -5.61
N ALA A 4 -3.40 -15.56 -5.88
CA ALA A 4 -2.26 -14.82 -6.40
C ALA A 4 -2.64 -13.78 -7.49
N PRO A 5 -3.49 -14.08 -8.50
CA PRO A 5 -3.87 -13.07 -9.50
C PRO A 5 -4.64 -11.88 -8.91
N MET A 6 -5.44 -12.08 -7.85
CA MET A 6 -6.18 -11.01 -7.19
C MET A 6 -5.24 -10.04 -6.46
N ALA A 7 -4.19 -10.56 -5.83
CA ALA A 7 -3.20 -9.74 -5.13
C ALA A 7 -2.35 -8.90 -6.11
N TRP A 8 -1.99 -9.47 -7.26
CA TRP A 8 -1.33 -8.73 -8.34
C TRP A 8 -2.25 -7.67 -8.97
N ALA A 9 -3.54 -7.98 -9.14
CA ALA A 9 -4.53 -7.00 -9.59
C ALA A 9 -4.67 -5.82 -8.60
N ALA A 10 -4.66 -6.10 -7.29
CA ALA A 10 -4.68 -5.06 -6.26
C ALA A 10 -3.43 -4.16 -6.32
N MET A 11 -2.26 -4.73 -6.53
CA MET A 11 -1.02 -3.97 -6.72
C MET A 11 -1.08 -3.09 -7.97
N LEU A 12 -1.58 -3.62 -9.09
CA LEU A 12 -1.75 -2.86 -10.33
C LEU A 12 -2.76 -1.73 -10.16
N LEU A 13 -3.84 -1.95 -9.42
CA LEU A 13 -4.82 -0.93 -9.09
C LEU A 13 -4.19 0.24 -8.31
N ILE A 14 -3.35 -0.04 -7.32
CA ILE A 14 -2.64 1.01 -6.55
C ILE A 14 -1.68 1.79 -7.45
N ALA A 15 -0.98 1.12 -8.38
CA ALA A 15 -0.12 1.80 -9.35
C ALA A 15 -0.93 2.72 -10.29
N ILE A 16 -2.12 2.31 -10.72
CA ILE A 16 -3.01 3.17 -11.51
C ILE A 16 -3.45 4.38 -10.69
N VAL A 17 -3.86 4.17 -9.43
CA VAL A 17 -4.25 5.27 -8.53
C VAL A 17 -3.09 6.27 -8.37
N LEU A 18 -1.85 5.82 -8.22
CA LEU A 18 -0.68 6.69 -8.19
C LEU A 18 -0.60 7.59 -9.44
N VAL A 19 -0.69 7.00 -10.64
CA VAL A 19 -0.59 7.75 -11.91
C VAL A 19 -1.74 8.75 -12.04
N CYS A 20 -2.97 8.35 -11.72
CA CYS A 20 -4.14 9.22 -11.81
C CYS A 20 -4.13 10.35 -10.78
N THR A 21 -3.56 10.12 -9.59
CA THR A 21 -3.53 11.10 -8.50
C THR A 21 -2.25 11.94 -8.47
N PHE A 22 -1.25 11.63 -9.32
CA PHE A 22 0.03 12.31 -9.34
C PHE A 22 -0.10 13.84 -9.51
N SER A 23 -0.98 14.28 -10.42
CA SER A 23 -1.21 15.71 -10.67
C SER A 23 -1.97 16.42 -9.54
N LEU A 24 -2.63 15.68 -8.65
CA LEU A 24 -3.42 16.22 -7.53
C LEU A 24 -2.61 16.35 -6.24
N ARG A 25 -1.43 15.71 -6.17
CA ARG A 25 -0.57 15.63 -4.99
C ARG A 25 0.70 16.45 -5.24
N PRO A 26 0.68 17.78 -5.06
CA PRO A 26 1.82 18.65 -5.38
C PRO A 26 2.98 18.53 -4.39
N ALA A 27 2.70 17.98 -3.19
CA ALA A 27 3.69 17.85 -2.14
C ALA A 27 4.30 16.44 -2.12
N TRP A 28 5.63 16.37 -1.99
CA TRP A 28 6.36 15.09 -1.96
C TRP A 28 5.94 14.16 -0.82
N TRP A 29 5.44 14.71 0.30
CA TRP A 29 4.99 13.93 1.46
C TRP A 29 3.59 13.34 1.27
N ALA A 30 2.82 13.82 0.30
CA ALA A 30 1.51 13.29 -0.07
C ALA A 30 1.61 11.98 -0.88
N PHE A 31 2.75 11.32 -0.94
CA PHE A 31 2.88 10.01 -1.61
C PHE A 31 3.17 8.86 -0.63
N ILE A 32 3.30 9.19 0.66
CA ILE A 32 3.69 8.23 1.70
C ILE A 32 2.61 7.17 1.92
N ASP A 33 1.34 7.57 1.92
CA ASP A 33 0.17 6.69 1.99
C ASP A 33 0.16 5.66 0.84
N ILE A 34 0.32 6.13 -0.40
CA ILE A 34 0.32 5.27 -1.59
C ILE A 34 1.51 4.32 -1.58
N PHE A 35 2.68 4.77 -1.13
CA PHE A 35 3.86 3.91 -0.97
C PHE A 35 3.59 2.76 0.00
N PHE A 36 3.00 3.04 1.16
CA PHE A 36 2.68 2.00 2.14
C PHE A 36 1.61 1.03 1.64
N PHE A 37 0.58 1.52 0.94
CA PHE A 37 -0.41 0.65 0.29
C PHE A 37 0.21 -0.22 -0.80
N PHE A 38 1.12 0.32 -1.60
CA PHE A 38 1.86 -0.44 -2.59
C PHE A 38 2.68 -1.55 -1.95
N MET A 39 3.42 -1.22 -0.88
CA MET A 39 4.21 -2.20 -0.11
C MET A 39 3.32 -3.29 0.51
N MET A 40 2.14 -2.94 1.04
CA MET A 40 1.16 -3.91 1.51
C MET A 40 0.76 -4.89 0.39
N ALA A 41 0.33 -4.37 -0.76
CA ALA A 41 -0.12 -5.20 -1.88
C ALA A 41 1.00 -6.05 -2.46
N PHE A 42 2.21 -5.50 -2.56
CA PHE A 42 3.41 -6.21 -3.01
C PHE A 42 3.76 -7.36 -2.06
N CYS A 43 3.88 -7.10 -0.76
CA CYS A 43 4.20 -8.13 0.24
C CYS A 43 3.13 -9.23 0.26
N HIS A 44 1.85 -8.87 0.13
CA HIS A 44 0.76 -9.85 0.08
C HIS A 44 0.75 -10.66 -1.23
N ALA A 45 1.04 -10.04 -2.37
CA ALA A 45 1.18 -10.74 -3.65
C ALA A 45 2.34 -11.73 -3.62
N VAL A 46 3.48 -11.31 -3.08
CA VAL A 46 4.66 -12.17 -2.89
C VAL A 46 4.38 -13.28 -1.87
N ALA A 47 3.65 -13.02 -0.78
CA ALA A 47 3.23 -14.07 0.16
C ALA A 47 2.32 -15.12 -0.51
N CYS A 48 1.49 -14.71 -1.47
CA CYS A 48 0.62 -15.60 -2.22
C CYS A 48 1.38 -16.43 -3.25
N THR A 49 2.37 -15.87 -3.95
CA THR A 49 3.21 -16.63 -4.91
C THR A 49 4.21 -17.53 -4.20
N ALA A 50 4.77 -17.07 -3.08
CA ALA A 50 5.70 -17.82 -2.23
C ALA A 50 4.99 -18.67 -1.16
N ALA A 51 3.69 -18.97 -1.32
CA ALA A 51 2.92 -19.74 -0.34
C ALA A 51 3.52 -21.12 -0.02
N ARG A 52 4.34 -21.68 -0.92
CA ARG A 52 5.08 -22.94 -0.72
C ARG A 52 6.30 -22.82 0.22
N MET A 53 6.75 -21.61 0.55
CA MET A 53 7.94 -21.34 1.41
C MET A 53 7.61 -21.24 2.91
N GLY A 54 6.42 -21.67 3.34
CA GLY A 54 6.07 -21.89 4.75
C GLY A 54 6.15 -20.64 5.62
N ASN A 55 7.25 -20.49 6.38
CA ASN A 55 7.43 -19.38 7.34
C ASN A 55 7.60 -18.02 6.66
N VAL A 56 8.26 -17.98 5.49
CA VAL A 56 8.53 -16.73 4.77
C VAL A 56 7.23 -16.06 4.34
N ALA A 57 6.27 -16.85 3.83
CA ALA A 57 4.97 -16.34 3.43
C ALA A 57 4.17 -15.73 4.60
N LYS A 58 4.28 -16.28 5.81
CA LYS A 58 3.63 -15.73 7.02
C LYS A 58 4.25 -14.41 7.46
N GLN A 59 5.58 -14.30 7.37
CA GLN A 59 6.28 -13.05 7.67
C GLN A 59 5.92 -11.96 6.66
N LEU A 60 5.85 -12.29 5.37
CA LEU A 60 5.41 -11.36 4.32
C LEU A 60 3.96 -10.90 4.51
N ASP A 61 3.04 -11.78 4.93
CA ASP A 61 1.67 -11.39 5.27
C ASP A 61 1.62 -10.46 6.49
N LEU A 62 2.46 -10.69 7.51
CA LEU A 62 2.59 -9.77 8.65
C LEU A 62 3.14 -8.40 8.24
N VAL A 63 4.18 -8.37 7.40
CA VAL A 63 4.72 -7.12 6.87
C VAL A 63 3.67 -6.40 6.03
N ALA A 64 2.90 -7.12 5.22
CA ALA A 64 1.80 -6.55 4.46
C ALA A 64 0.77 -5.88 5.40
N LEU A 65 0.39 -6.56 6.49
CA LEU A 65 -0.53 -6.00 7.49
C LEU A 65 0.01 -4.71 8.11
N VAL A 66 1.29 -4.72 8.54
CA VAL A 66 1.94 -3.54 9.14
C VAL A 66 2.01 -2.39 8.14
N CYS A 67 2.38 -2.64 6.89
CA CYS A 67 2.36 -1.63 5.84
C CYS A 67 0.95 -1.10 5.57
N GLY A 68 -0.08 -1.94 5.60
CA GLY A 68 -1.47 -1.51 5.47
C GLY A 68 -1.90 -0.56 6.59
N ILE A 69 -1.54 -0.87 7.84
CA ILE A 69 -1.83 0.00 9.00
C ILE A 69 -1.08 1.32 8.86
N LEU A 70 0.21 1.28 8.48
CA LEU A 70 1.00 2.49 8.24
C LEU A 70 0.43 3.34 7.10
N GLY A 71 -0.11 2.72 6.05
CA GLY A 71 -0.79 3.43 4.95
C GLY A 71 -2.03 4.18 5.41
N ILE A 72 -2.85 3.56 6.28
CA ILE A 72 -4.02 4.23 6.88
C ILE A 72 -3.58 5.41 7.76
N VAL A 73 -2.56 5.21 8.60
CA VAL A 73 -2.03 6.27 9.47
C VAL A 73 -1.46 7.43 8.64
N ALA A 74 -0.72 7.13 7.57
CA ALA A 74 -0.19 8.12 6.65
C ALA A 74 -1.31 8.90 5.94
N LEU A 75 -2.39 8.23 5.52
CA LEU A 75 -3.53 8.88 4.89
C LEU A 75 -4.27 9.83 5.85
N LEU A 76 -4.42 9.44 7.12
CA LEU A 76 -4.98 10.31 8.15
C LEU A 76 -4.06 11.51 8.44
N ALA A 77 -2.75 11.26 8.59
CA ALA A 77 -1.77 12.31 8.82
C ALA A 77 -1.73 13.30 7.65
N GLU A 78 -1.84 12.81 6.41
CA GLU A 78 -1.94 13.62 5.22
C GLU A 78 -3.19 14.51 5.27
N GLY A 79 -4.36 13.93 5.55
CA GLY A 79 -5.61 14.69 5.67
C GLY A 79 -5.55 15.79 6.74
N ILE A 80 -4.95 15.51 7.89
CA ILE A 80 -4.73 16.50 8.96
C ILE A 80 -3.77 17.59 8.50
N ALA A 81 -2.66 17.23 7.83
CA ALA A 81 -1.69 18.19 7.34
C ALA A 81 -2.29 19.13 6.28
N TYR A 82 -3.10 18.61 5.34
CA TYR A 82 -3.82 19.46 4.40
C TYR A 82 -4.82 20.38 5.09
N PHE A 83 -5.55 19.86 6.09
CA PHE A 83 -6.48 20.69 6.86
C PHE A 83 -5.75 21.83 7.58
N CYS A 84 -4.63 21.57 8.26
CA CYS A 84 -3.89 22.60 9.00
C CYS A 84 -3.11 23.59 8.12
N LEU A 85 -2.60 23.16 6.96
CA LEU A 85 -1.77 24.01 6.09
C LEU A 85 -2.61 24.88 5.14
N PHE A 86 -3.84 24.47 4.84
CA PHE A 86 -4.71 25.17 3.88
C PHE A 86 -6.03 25.68 4.50
N SER A 87 -6.18 25.64 5.84
CA SER A 87 -7.20 26.38 6.62
C SER A 87 -6.74 27.80 6.90
#